data_AF-A0A1Q3CU18-F1
#
_entry.id   AF-A0A1Q3CU18-F1
#
_cell.length_a   1.000
_cell.length_b   1.000
_cell.length_c   1.000
_cell.angle_alpha   90.00
_cell.angle_beta   90.00
_cell.angle_gamma   90.00
#
_symmetry.space_group_name_H-M   'P 1'
#
loop_
_entity.id
_entity.type
_entity.pdbx_description
1 polymer ?
#
loop_
_entity_poly.entity_id
_entity_poly.type
_entity_poly.pdbx_seq_one_letter_code
_entity_poly.pdbx_strand_id
1 'polypeptide(L)'
;MGRANSWLSSSLSFSGRLQLTLSSLFSILVFWCSTLMLLVAIMKECEAILRRFLWHGNGNYKKGGELAWNKVCRPKEEGGLGIKSTRAWNFAAILKHGWEICHKKKSVWTDWCYEVLLKEENFWHISVRSNCFWSWRKILQCRRILAQNLLYEVKNGKRFSLWFDPWLLGESITDKFGMRVIQDSGIPREARVCRVIRDRQWV
;
A
#
# COMPACT_ATOMS: atom_id res chain seq x y z
N MET A 1 -14.70 -17.12 10.71
CA MET A 1 -15.11 -18.25 9.85
C MET A 1 -16.62 -18.53 9.84
N GLY A 2 -17.41 -18.13 10.86
CA GLY A 2 -18.84 -18.47 10.92
C GLY A 2 -19.73 -17.98 9.75
N ARG A 3 -19.37 -16.89 9.07
CA ARG A 3 -20.16 -16.35 7.93
C ARG A 3 -20.03 -17.16 6.64
N ALA A 4 -18.90 -17.82 6.41
CA ALA A 4 -18.67 -18.64 5.21
C ALA A 4 -19.23 -20.07 5.38
N ASN A 5 -19.34 -20.55 6.61
CA ASN A 5 -19.75 -21.93 6.94
C ASN A 5 -21.17 -22.01 7.53
N SER A 6 -22.00 -20.97 7.36
CA SER A 6 -23.37 -20.96 7.87
C SER A 6 -24.29 -21.84 7.04
N TRP A 7 -25.34 -22.40 7.62
CA TRP A 7 -26.30 -23.26 6.91
C TRP A 7 -26.96 -22.58 5.69
N LEU A 8 -27.09 -21.25 5.73
CA LEU A 8 -27.56 -20.46 4.59
C LEU A 8 -26.59 -20.54 3.40
N SER A 9 -25.29 -20.71 3.64
CA SER A 9 -24.28 -20.79 2.57
C SER A 9 -24.34 -22.09 1.75
N SER A 10 -24.82 -23.18 2.35
CA SER A 10 -24.95 -24.49 1.68
C SER A 10 -26.10 -24.55 0.68
N SER A 11 -27.10 -23.68 0.81
CA SER A 11 -28.31 -23.67 -0.04
C SER A 11 -28.23 -22.68 -1.20
N LEU A 12 -27.12 -21.95 -1.35
CA LEU A 12 -26.99 -20.89 -2.36
C LEU A 12 -26.55 -21.43 -3.70
N SER A 13 -27.14 -20.88 -4.77
CA SER A 13 -26.63 -21.02 -6.13
C SER A 13 -25.23 -20.40 -6.27
N PHE A 14 -24.51 -20.74 -7.34
CA PHE A 14 -23.21 -20.12 -7.64
C PHE A 14 -23.28 -18.58 -7.66
N SER A 15 -24.33 -18.04 -8.30
CA SER A 15 -24.57 -16.60 -8.37
C SER A 15 -24.79 -15.98 -6.98
N GLY A 16 -25.57 -16.65 -6.11
CA GLY A 16 -25.77 -16.22 -4.73
C GLY A 16 -24.47 -16.21 -3.91
N ARG A 17 -23.62 -17.23 -4.08
CA ARG A 17 -22.31 -17.29 -3.41
C ARG A 17 -21.35 -16.22 -3.94
N LEU A 18 -21.37 -15.93 -5.23
CA LEU A 18 -20.61 -14.83 -5.82
C LEU A 18 -21.04 -13.49 -5.21
N GLN A 19 -22.35 -13.24 -5.12
CA GLN A 19 -22.88 -12.00 -4.55
C GLN A 19 -22.49 -11.81 -3.07
N LEU A 20 -22.57 -12.87 -2.25
CA LEU A 20 -22.12 -12.81 -0.85
C LEU A 20 -20.61 -12.64 -0.72
N THR A 21 -19.85 -13.26 -1.63
CA THR A 21 -18.39 -13.08 -1.69
C THR A 21 -18.05 -11.62 -1.91
N LEU A 22 -18.68 -10.99 -2.89
CA LEU A 22 -18.44 -9.59 -3.26
C LEU A 22 -18.91 -8.60 -2.18
N SER A 23 -20.09 -8.81 -1.59
CA SER A 23 -20.69 -7.85 -0.65
C SER A 23 -20.11 -7.94 0.76
N SER A 24 -19.91 -9.16 1.27
CA SER A 24 -19.65 -9.39 2.69
C SER A 24 -18.24 -9.88 2.96
N LEU A 25 -17.85 -11.02 2.36
CA LEU A 25 -16.55 -11.64 2.65
C LEU A 25 -15.41 -10.75 2.18
N PHE A 26 -15.56 -10.15 1.00
CA PHE A 26 -14.56 -9.25 0.45
C PHE A 26 -14.43 -7.95 1.27
N SER A 27 -15.54 -7.37 1.72
CA SER A 27 -15.53 -6.18 2.58
C SER A 27 -14.77 -6.40 3.89
N ILE A 28 -14.91 -7.59 4.49
CA ILE A 28 -14.14 -7.97 5.69
C ILE A 28 -12.63 -8.03 5.35
N LEU A 29 -12.26 -8.63 4.22
CA LEU A 29 -10.86 -8.69 3.80
C LEU A 29 -10.28 -7.30 3.52
N VAL A 30 -11.05 -6.42 2.86
CA VAL A 30 -10.63 -5.04 2.60
C VAL A 30 -10.41 -4.28 3.90
N PHE A 31 -11.29 -4.44 4.89
CA PHE A 31 -11.12 -3.86 6.21
C PHE A 31 -9.81 -4.31 6.86
N TRP A 32 -9.52 -5.62 6.84
CA TRP A 32 -8.29 -6.15 7.42
C TRP A 32 -7.05 -5.72 6.65
N CYS A 33 -7.06 -5.73 5.31
CA CYS A 33 -5.95 -5.23 4.49
C CYS A 33 -5.66 -3.74 4.74
N SER A 34 -6.71 -2.95 4.99
CA SER A 34 -6.58 -1.50 5.20
C SER A 34 -6.12 -1.15 6.60
N THR A 35 -6.41 -2.00 7.59
CA THR A 35 -6.02 -1.80 9.00
C THR A 35 -4.67 -2.44 9.29
N LEU A 36 -4.40 -3.60 8.70
CA LEU A 36 -3.21 -4.41 8.90
C LEU A 36 -2.57 -4.74 7.55
N MET A 37 -1.26 -4.57 7.47
CA MET A 37 -0.49 -5.10 6.34
C MET A 37 -0.45 -6.63 6.45
N LEU A 38 -1.22 -7.32 5.60
CA LEU A 38 -1.36 -8.77 5.67
C LEU A 38 -0.12 -9.49 5.12
N LEU A 39 0.33 -10.51 5.86
CA LEU A 39 1.36 -11.43 5.40
C LEU A 39 0.86 -12.25 4.21
N VAL A 40 1.78 -12.63 3.32
CA VAL A 40 1.46 -13.43 2.13
C VAL A 40 0.79 -14.75 2.47
N ALA A 41 1.18 -15.39 3.58
CA ALA A 41 0.55 -16.62 4.06
C ALA A 41 -0.93 -16.40 4.39
N ILE A 42 -1.25 -15.33 5.14
CA ILE A 42 -2.64 -14.99 5.51
C ILE A 42 -3.47 -14.69 4.27
N MET A 43 -2.91 -13.93 3.31
CA MET A 43 -3.60 -13.65 2.05
C MET A 43 -3.93 -14.93 1.27
N LYS A 44 -3.02 -15.90 1.22
CA LYS A 44 -3.25 -17.19 0.57
C LYS A 44 -4.36 -17.99 1.26
N GLU A 45 -4.40 -17.99 2.60
CA GLU A 45 -5.47 -18.64 3.36
C GLU A 45 -6.83 -17.97 3.11
N CYS A 46 -6.87 -16.64 3.10
CA CYS A 46 -8.07 -15.89 2.76
C CYS A 46 -8.57 -16.20 1.34
N GLU A 47 -7.67 -16.20 0.34
CA GLU A 47 -7.98 -16.58 -1.04
C GLU A 47 -8.49 -18.04 -1.12
N ALA A 48 -7.89 -18.96 -0.36
CA ALA A 48 -8.33 -20.35 -0.31
C ALA A 48 -9.75 -20.49 0.26
N ILE A 49 -10.07 -19.77 1.34
CA ILE A 49 -11.42 -19.75 1.93
C ILE A 49 -12.43 -19.18 0.93
N LEU A 50 -12.14 -18.04 0.31
CA LEU A 50 -13.02 -17.45 -0.72
C LEU A 50 -13.24 -18.40 -1.90
N ARG A 51 -12.18 -19.04 -2.38
CA ARG A 51 -12.25 -19.97 -3.51
C ARG A 51 -13.08 -21.20 -3.15
N ARG A 52 -12.89 -21.77 -1.96
CA ARG A 52 -13.70 -22.90 -1.48
C ARG A 52 -15.17 -22.53 -1.40
N PHE A 53 -15.48 -21.40 -0.77
CA PHE A 53 -16.84 -20.89 -0.63
C PHE A 53 -17.51 -20.68 -1.99
N LEU A 54 -16.85 -20.00 -2.93
CA LEU A 54 -17.41 -19.69 -4.24
C LEU A 54 -17.79 -20.95 -5.03
N TRP A 55 -16.86 -21.89 -5.15
CA TRP A 55 -17.02 -23.06 -6.02
C TRP A 55 -17.81 -24.20 -5.37
N HIS A 56 -17.58 -24.46 -4.08
CA HIS A 56 -18.06 -25.67 -3.41
C HIS A 56 -19.02 -25.40 -2.24
N GLY A 57 -19.16 -24.14 -1.79
CA GLY A 57 -19.90 -23.82 -0.57
C GLY A 57 -19.32 -24.59 0.63
N ASN A 58 -20.21 -25.23 1.40
CA ASN A 58 -19.84 -26.10 2.54
C ASN A 58 -19.62 -27.58 2.12
N GLY A 59 -19.57 -27.85 0.81
CA GLY A 59 -19.46 -29.19 0.22
C GLY A 59 -18.02 -29.72 0.09
N ASN A 60 -17.86 -30.76 -0.73
CA ASN A 60 -16.66 -31.61 -0.79
C ASN A 60 -15.36 -30.81 -1.07
N TYR A 61 -14.52 -30.66 -0.04
CA TYR A 61 -13.28 -29.86 -0.05
C TYR A 61 -12.14 -30.41 -0.93
N LYS A 62 -12.36 -31.54 -1.62
CA LYS A 62 -11.33 -32.28 -2.35
C LYS A 62 -11.15 -31.85 -3.81
N LYS A 63 -12.04 -31.03 -4.38
CA LYS A 63 -11.89 -30.50 -5.75
C LYS A 63 -11.38 -29.06 -5.71
N GLY A 64 -10.35 -28.78 -6.51
CA GLY A 64 -9.91 -27.41 -6.78
C GLY A 64 -10.93 -26.69 -7.66
N GLY A 65 -11.12 -25.38 -7.46
CA GLY A 65 -12.03 -24.61 -8.33
C GLY A 65 -11.59 -24.67 -9.80
N GLU A 66 -12.55 -24.71 -10.72
CA GLU A 66 -12.33 -25.02 -12.15
C GLU A 66 -11.48 -23.98 -12.90
N LEU A 67 -11.38 -22.76 -12.36
CA LEU A 67 -10.64 -21.66 -12.97
C LEU A 67 -9.50 -21.17 -12.06
N ALA A 68 -8.43 -20.72 -12.71
CA ALA A 68 -7.31 -20.06 -12.05
C ALA A 68 -7.79 -18.77 -11.35
N TRP A 69 -7.47 -18.60 -10.07
CA TRP A 69 -8.03 -17.52 -9.23
C TRP A 69 -7.72 -16.11 -9.78
N ASN A 70 -6.55 -15.95 -10.37
CA ASN A 70 -6.13 -14.74 -11.10
C ASN A 70 -7.02 -14.39 -12.31
N LYS A 71 -7.66 -15.37 -12.97
CA LYS A 71 -8.66 -15.09 -14.02
C LYS A 71 -10.00 -14.69 -13.41
N VAL A 72 -10.40 -15.37 -12.32
CA VAL A 72 -11.61 -15.05 -11.56
C VAL A 72 -11.57 -13.61 -11.04
N CYS A 73 -10.38 -13.13 -10.65
CA CYS A 73 -10.20 -11.80 -10.08
C CYS A 73 -10.18 -10.64 -11.07
N ARG A 74 -10.35 -10.88 -12.37
CA ARG A 74 -10.39 -9.82 -13.37
C ARG A 74 -11.70 -9.01 -13.28
N PRO A 75 -11.70 -7.76 -13.79
CA PRO A 75 -12.92 -7.00 -14.00
C PRO A 75 -13.93 -7.79 -14.84
N LYS A 76 -15.23 -7.51 -14.68
CA LYS A 76 -16.29 -8.21 -15.44
C LYS A 76 -16.17 -7.93 -16.93
N GLU A 77 -15.73 -6.73 -17.26
CA GLU A 77 -15.44 -6.23 -18.60
C GLU A 77 -14.32 -7.02 -19.28
N GLU A 78 -13.40 -7.60 -18.50
CA GLU A 78 -12.30 -8.47 -18.97
C GLU A 78 -12.63 -9.97 -18.86
N GLY A 79 -13.90 -10.32 -18.65
CA GLY A 79 -14.35 -11.72 -18.51
C GLY A 79 -14.08 -12.36 -17.15
N GLY A 80 -13.76 -11.58 -16.12
CA GLY A 80 -13.66 -12.04 -14.74
C GLY A 80 -15.00 -11.99 -13.98
N LEU A 81 -14.99 -12.36 -12.70
CA LEU A 81 -16.18 -12.33 -11.85
C LEU A 81 -16.30 -11.03 -11.02
N GLY A 82 -15.36 -10.09 -11.18
CA GLY A 82 -15.34 -8.83 -10.42
C GLY A 82 -14.87 -8.97 -8.97
N ILE A 83 -14.33 -10.13 -8.58
CA ILE A 83 -13.71 -10.33 -7.26
C ILE A 83 -12.34 -9.67 -7.29
N LYS A 84 -12.09 -8.65 -6.47
CA LYS A 84 -10.78 -7.97 -6.54
C LYS A 84 -9.68 -8.84 -5.91
N SER A 85 -8.46 -8.75 -6.44
CA SER A 85 -7.32 -9.52 -5.91
C SER A 85 -6.90 -9.05 -4.51
N THR A 86 -6.83 -9.97 -3.54
CA THR A 86 -6.37 -9.67 -2.18
C THR A 86 -4.95 -9.13 -2.17
N ARG A 87 -4.07 -9.67 -3.03
CA ARG A 87 -2.68 -9.18 -3.16
C ARG A 87 -2.62 -7.74 -3.64
N ALA A 88 -3.41 -7.40 -4.66
CA ALA A 88 -3.47 -6.05 -5.20
C ALA A 88 -4.00 -5.06 -4.14
N TRP A 89 -5.03 -5.46 -3.38
CA TRP A 89 -5.56 -4.64 -2.30
C TRP A 89 -4.58 -4.42 -1.14
N ASN A 90 -3.91 -5.47 -0.69
CA ASN A 90 -2.91 -5.34 0.36
C ASN A 90 -1.75 -4.45 -0.10
N PHE A 91 -1.32 -4.58 -1.36
CA PHE A 91 -0.30 -3.70 -1.93
C PHE A 91 -0.78 -2.24 -1.98
N ALA A 92 -2.01 -1.97 -2.42
CA ALA A 92 -2.60 -0.64 -2.40
C ALA A 92 -2.71 -0.06 -0.97
N ALA A 93 -3.04 -0.90 0.02
CA ALA A 93 -3.07 -0.48 1.43
C ALA A 93 -1.67 -0.14 1.97
N ILE A 94 -0.63 -0.90 1.61
CA ILE A 94 0.76 -0.57 1.94
C ILE A 94 1.15 0.79 1.34
N LEU A 95 0.82 1.03 0.07
CA LEU A 95 1.06 2.32 -0.58
C LEU A 95 0.30 3.46 0.11
N LYS A 96 -0.96 3.23 0.49
CA LYS A 96 -1.76 4.19 1.25
C LYS A 96 -1.09 4.57 2.56
N HIS A 97 -0.59 3.61 3.35
CA HIS A 97 0.13 3.93 4.58
C HIS A 97 1.40 4.75 4.32
N GLY A 98 2.17 4.40 3.28
CA GLY A 98 3.31 5.21 2.84
C GLY A 98 2.92 6.65 2.49
N TRP A 99 1.81 6.81 1.77
CA TRP A 99 1.27 8.13 1.43
C TRP A 99 0.80 8.92 2.65
N GLU A 100 0.13 8.28 3.62
CA GLU A 100 -0.31 8.93 4.87
C GLU A 100 0.88 9.48 5.68
N ILE A 101 2.00 8.75 5.69
CA ILE A 101 3.26 9.21 6.28
C ILE A 101 3.77 10.43 5.50
N CYS A 102 3.88 10.34 4.17
CA CYS A 102 4.35 11.45 3.33
C CYS A 102 3.53 12.73 3.52
N HIS A 103 2.21 12.60 3.65
CA HIS A 103 1.31 13.74 3.81
C HIS A 103 1.21 14.23 5.26
N LYS A 104 1.87 13.57 6.22
CA LYS A 104 1.70 13.84 7.67
C LYS A 104 0.23 13.91 8.06
N LYS A 105 -0.54 12.90 7.64
CA LYS A 105 -1.96 12.80 8.03
C LYS A 105 -2.04 12.87 9.55
N LYS A 106 -3.02 13.57 10.11
CA LYS A 106 -3.21 13.60 11.57
C LYS A 106 -3.79 12.27 12.02
N SER A 107 -2.97 11.39 12.56
CA SER A 107 -3.39 10.09 13.11
C SER A 107 -2.37 9.56 14.09
N VAL A 108 -2.82 8.78 15.07
CA VAL A 108 -1.93 8.15 16.06
C VAL A 108 -0.86 7.28 15.37
N TRP A 109 -1.23 6.57 14.29
CA TRP A 109 -0.31 5.74 13.52
C TRP A 109 0.84 6.54 12.89
N THR A 110 0.51 7.65 12.21
CA THR A 110 1.50 8.51 11.57
C THR A 110 2.37 9.22 12.60
N ASP A 111 1.79 9.69 13.70
CA ASP A 111 2.53 10.34 14.79
C ASP A 111 3.52 9.34 15.40
N TRP A 112 3.09 8.11 15.68
CA TRP A 112 3.97 7.03 16.14
C TRP A 112 5.07 6.70 15.12
N CYS A 113 4.78 6.69 13.81
CA CYS A 113 5.81 6.49 12.78
C CYS A 113 6.87 7.59 12.83
N TYR A 114 6.48 8.84 13.06
CA TYR A 114 7.42 9.95 13.19
C TYR A 114 8.25 9.86 14.46
N GLU A 115 7.64 9.59 15.61
CA GLU A 115 8.34 9.54 16.90
C GLU A 115 9.26 8.32 17.05
N VAL A 116 8.84 7.15 16.56
CA VAL A 116 9.53 5.89 16.84
C VAL A 116 10.37 5.39 15.66
N LEU A 117 9.86 5.50 14.43
CA LEU A 117 10.50 4.88 13.25
C LEU A 117 11.41 5.84 12.49
N LEU A 118 10.90 7.03 12.19
CA LEU A 118 11.62 8.04 11.42
C LEU A 118 12.52 8.88 12.32
N LYS A 119 12.05 9.25 13.52
CA LYS A 119 12.72 10.21 14.40
C LYS A 119 13.01 11.50 13.62
N GLU A 120 14.29 11.81 13.42
CA GLU A 120 14.75 12.97 12.66
C GLU A 120 15.11 12.65 11.19
N GLU A 121 15.06 11.37 10.79
CA GLU A 121 15.39 10.97 9.42
C GLU A 121 14.24 11.24 8.43
N ASN A 122 14.61 11.53 7.18
CA ASN A 122 13.65 11.72 6.11
C ASN A 122 13.09 10.37 5.61
N PHE A 123 11.77 10.29 5.43
CA PHE A 123 11.08 9.07 4.97
C PHE A 123 11.62 8.52 3.65
N TRP A 124 12.03 9.36 2.71
CA TRP A 124 12.55 8.94 1.40
C TRP A 124 14.00 8.45 1.48
N HIS A 125 14.75 8.89 2.48
CA HIS A 125 16.19 8.62 2.60
C HIS A 125 16.54 7.53 3.64
N ILE A 126 15.70 7.32 4.67
CA ILE A 126 16.00 6.36 5.75
C ILE A 126 16.39 4.98 5.21
N SER A 127 17.44 4.40 5.78
CA SER A 127 17.91 3.07 5.39
C SER A 127 16.96 1.97 5.86
N VAL A 128 16.85 0.90 5.07
CA VAL A 128 16.07 -0.28 5.46
C VAL A 128 16.91 -1.13 6.42
N ARG A 129 16.75 -0.88 7.72
CA ARG A 129 17.49 -1.60 8.77
C ARG A 129 17.06 -3.08 8.82
N SER A 130 18.01 -4.00 9.02
CA SER A 130 17.74 -5.45 9.09
C SER A 130 16.81 -5.85 10.24
N ASN A 131 16.85 -5.11 11.35
CA ASN A 131 16.03 -5.34 12.55
C ASN A 131 14.69 -4.56 12.55
N CYS A 132 14.26 -3.99 11.41
CA CYS A 132 12.93 -3.38 11.36
C CYS A 132 11.83 -4.44 11.22
N PHE A 133 10.68 -4.19 11.84
CA PHE A 133 9.53 -5.08 11.71
C PHE A 133 9.05 -5.16 10.26
N TRP A 134 8.49 -6.31 9.91
CA TRP A 134 8.21 -6.68 8.52
C TRP A 134 7.35 -5.65 7.78
N SER A 135 6.37 -5.07 8.44
CA SER A 135 5.44 -4.15 7.80
C SER A 135 6.07 -2.78 7.49
N TRP A 136 6.93 -2.25 8.36
CA TRP A 136 7.75 -1.06 8.05
C TRP A 136 8.68 -1.31 6.88
N ARG A 137 9.34 -2.47 6.86
CA ARG A 137 10.19 -2.88 5.73
C ARG A 137 9.43 -2.83 4.42
N LYS A 138 8.18 -3.31 4.41
CA LYS A 138 7.33 -3.31 3.21
C LYS A 138 6.95 -1.91 2.77
N ILE A 139 6.63 -1.00 3.68
CA ILE A 139 6.41 0.42 3.36
C ILE A 139 7.67 1.02 2.72
N LEU A 140 8.83 0.84 3.34
CA LEU A 140 10.08 1.40 2.82
C LEU A 140 10.48 0.83 1.45
N GLN A 141 10.21 -0.45 1.20
CA GLN A 141 10.43 -1.09 -0.11
C GLN A 141 9.52 -0.52 -1.20
N CYS A 142 8.34 -0.02 -0.85
CA CYS A 142 7.39 0.56 -1.80
C CYS A 142 7.66 2.04 -2.10
N ARG A 143 8.63 2.69 -1.44
CA ARG A 143 8.93 4.12 -1.63
C ARG A 143 9.16 4.50 -3.08
N ARG A 144 9.96 3.73 -3.83
CA ARG A 144 10.24 4.05 -5.24
C ARG A 144 8.96 4.06 -6.08
N ILE A 145 8.06 3.10 -5.84
CA ILE A 145 6.78 3.03 -6.54
C ILE A 145 5.90 4.21 -6.12
N LEU A 146 5.87 4.53 -4.83
CA LEU A 146 5.13 5.68 -4.32
C LEU A 146 5.65 6.99 -4.94
N ALA A 147 6.97 7.20 -5.00
CA ALA A 147 7.60 8.38 -5.58
C ALA A 147 7.20 8.62 -7.04
N GLN A 148 7.08 7.54 -7.82
CA GLN A 148 6.71 7.61 -9.24
C GLN A 148 5.21 7.83 -9.47
N ASN A 149 4.37 7.57 -8.47
CA ASN A 149 2.90 7.61 -8.61
C ASN A 149 2.25 8.75 -7.80
N LEU A 150 3.04 9.57 -7.12
CA LEU A 150 2.55 10.74 -6.40
C LEU A 150 2.73 12.00 -7.24
N LEU A 151 1.75 12.91 -7.14
CA LEU A 151 1.85 14.25 -7.67
C LEU A 151 2.42 15.16 -6.59
N TYR A 152 3.53 15.82 -6.90
CA TYR A 152 4.23 16.73 -5.98
C TYR A 152 3.91 18.17 -6.33
N GLU A 153 3.13 18.82 -5.47
CA GLU A 153 2.84 20.25 -5.58
C GLU A 153 3.66 21.02 -4.53
N VAL A 154 4.78 21.61 -4.97
CA VAL A 154 5.59 22.49 -4.13
C VAL A 154 4.91 23.85 -4.02
N LYS A 155 4.21 24.09 -2.91
CA LYS A 155 3.62 25.40 -2.58
C LYS A 155 4.68 26.32 -1.97
N ASN A 156 4.57 26.62 -0.68
CA ASN A 156 5.53 27.46 0.04
C ASN A 156 6.88 26.76 0.33
N GLY A 157 7.09 25.51 -0.12
CA GLY A 157 8.34 24.76 0.03
C GLY A 157 8.76 24.39 1.47
N LYS A 158 8.02 24.78 2.52
CA LYS A 158 8.46 24.60 3.93
C LYS A 158 8.42 23.15 4.40
N ARG A 159 7.53 22.34 3.82
CA ARG A 159 7.36 20.93 4.20
C ARG A 159 8.35 20.01 3.49
N PHE A 160 8.83 20.41 2.32
CA PHE A 160 9.68 19.59 1.48
C PHE A 160 11.15 19.73 1.87
N SER A 161 11.82 18.61 2.11
CA SER A 161 13.28 18.57 2.12
C SER A 161 13.79 18.93 0.73
N LEU A 162 14.79 19.82 0.66
CA LEU A 162 15.44 20.17 -0.60
C LEU A 162 16.06 18.93 -1.26
N TRP A 163 16.75 18.13 -0.46
CA TRP A 163 17.63 17.07 -0.95
C TRP A 163 16.94 15.73 -1.13
N PHE A 164 16.14 15.34 -0.15
CA PHE A 164 15.68 13.95 0.01
C PHE A 164 14.26 13.72 -0.49
N ASP A 165 13.41 14.75 -0.52
CA ASP A 165 12.05 14.57 -0.99
C ASP A 165 12.04 14.51 -2.54
N PRO A 166 11.22 13.62 -3.13
CA PRO A 166 11.14 13.44 -4.58
C PRO A 166 10.26 14.50 -5.28
N TRP A 167 10.48 15.78 -4.94
CA TRP A 167 9.69 16.89 -5.46
C TRP A 167 10.08 17.29 -6.89
N LEU A 168 11.21 16.80 -7.40
CA LEU A 168 11.67 17.01 -8.77
C LEU A 168 11.15 15.87 -9.67
N LEU A 169 9.89 15.96 -10.12
CA LEU A 169 9.26 14.98 -11.00
C LEU A 169 9.30 13.53 -10.48
N GLY A 170 9.18 13.34 -9.15
CA GLY A 170 9.22 12.01 -8.53
C GLY A 170 10.63 11.50 -8.22
N GLU A 171 11.66 12.33 -8.39
CA GLU A 171 13.05 12.03 -7.99
C GLU A 171 13.56 13.05 -6.96
N SER A 172 14.40 12.59 -6.04
CA SER A 172 15.10 13.48 -5.11
C SER A 172 16.38 14.01 -5.78
N ILE A 173 16.86 15.19 -5.35
CA ILE A 173 18.14 15.72 -5.85
C ILE A 173 19.27 14.73 -5.58
N THR A 174 19.25 14.09 -4.41
CA THR A 174 20.27 13.10 -4.05
C THR A 174 20.21 11.82 -4.87
N ASP A 175 19.04 11.40 -5.34
CA ASP A 175 18.93 10.24 -6.23
C ASP A 175 19.47 10.57 -7.63
N LYS A 176 19.26 11.81 -8.09
CA LYS A 176 19.65 12.25 -9.43
C LYS A 176 21.13 12.62 -9.56
N PHE A 177 21.68 13.31 -8.56
CA PHE A 177 23.05 13.86 -8.62
C PHE A 177 24.01 13.23 -7.58
N GLY A 178 23.51 12.32 -6.74
CA GLY A 178 24.28 11.70 -5.67
C GLY A 178 24.41 12.58 -4.43
N MET A 179 24.96 12.01 -3.35
CA MET A 179 25.06 12.68 -2.05
C MET A 179 26.08 13.84 -2.01
N ARG A 180 27.06 13.86 -2.94
CA ARG A 180 28.12 14.88 -2.98
C ARG A 180 27.58 16.28 -3.27
N VAL A 181 26.47 16.38 -4.01
CA VAL A 181 25.82 17.66 -4.34
C VAL A 181 25.48 18.50 -3.10
N ILE A 182 25.21 17.86 -1.96
CA ILE A 182 24.94 18.56 -0.70
C ILE A 182 26.20 19.30 -0.25
N GLN A 183 27.37 18.64 -0.29
CA GLN A 183 28.64 19.22 0.12
C GLN A 183 29.08 20.32 -0.87
N ASP A 184 28.99 20.04 -2.17
CA ASP A 184 29.42 20.95 -3.22
C ASP A 184 28.58 22.24 -3.27
N SER A 185 27.31 22.17 -2.88
CA SER A 185 26.40 23.33 -2.89
C SER A 185 26.63 24.33 -1.75
N GLY A 186 27.30 23.93 -0.66
CA GLY A 186 27.38 24.72 0.57
C GLY A 186 26.04 24.93 1.31
N ILE A 187 24.94 24.32 0.84
CA ILE A 187 23.62 24.43 1.48
C ILE A 187 23.45 23.32 2.53
N PRO A 188 22.94 23.62 3.74
CA PRO A 188 22.77 22.63 4.81
C PRO A 188 21.92 21.42 4.40
N ARG A 189 22.20 20.25 4.99
CA ARG A 189 21.46 18.99 4.73
C ARG A 189 19.99 19.06 5.16
N GLU A 190 19.67 19.91 6.12
CA GLU A 190 18.31 20.10 6.64
C GLU A 190 17.52 21.13 5.83
N ALA A 191 18.12 21.68 4.77
CA ALA A 191 17.51 22.71 3.94
C ALA A 191 16.17 22.25 3.37
N ARG A 192 15.24 23.20 3.32
CA ARG A 192 13.91 23.05 2.74
C ARG A 192 13.88 23.69 1.36
N VAL A 193 12.94 23.24 0.52
CA VAL A 193 12.77 23.78 -0.83
C VAL A 193 12.52 25.29 -0.82
N CYS A 194 11.85 25.82 0.20
CA CYS A 194 11.59 27.26 0.35
C CYS A 194 12.85 28.14 0.49
N ARG A 195 14.02 27.54 0.74
CA ARG A 195 15.28 28.28 0.83
C ARG A 195 15.80 28.70 -0.55
N VAL A 196 15.54 27.87 -1.56
CA VAL A 196 16.06 28.03 -2.92
C VAL A 196 14.97 28.39 -3.94
N ILE A 197 13.70 28.16 -3.62
CA ILE A 197 12.57 28.53 -4.47
C ILE A 197 11.66 29.49 -3.71
N ARG A 198 11.46 30.69 -4.26
CA ARG A 198 10.42 31.65 -3.85
C ARG A 198 9.60 32.04 -5.07
N ASP A 199 8.28 32.12 -4.92
CA ASP A 199 7.35 32.53 -5.99
C ASP A 199 7.54 31.77 -7.33
N ARG A 200 7.82 30.46 -7.24
CA ARG A 200 8.12 29.56 -8.37
C ARG A 200 9.38 29.92 -9.17
N GLN A 201 10.27 30.73 -8.62
CA GLN A 201 11.56 31.08 -9.19
C GLN A 201 12.70 30.64 -8.27
N TRP A 202 13.84 30.31 -8.88
CA TRP A 202 15.08 30.02 -8.15
C TRP A 202 15.66 31.33 -7.60
N VAL A 203 16.06 31.31 -6.33
CA VAL A 203 16.62 32.45 -5.58
C VAL A 203 18.09 32.23 -5.30
#